data_AF-A0ABD3Q500-F1
#
_entry.id   AF-A0ABD3Q500-F1
#
_cell.length_a   1.000
_cell.length_b   1.000
_cell.length_c   1.000
_cell.angle_alpha   90.00
_cell.angle_beta   90.00
_cell.angle_gamma   90.00
#
_symmetry.space_group_name_H-M   'P 1'
#
loop_
_entity.id
_entity.type
_entity.pdbx_description
1 polymer ?
#
loop_
_entity_poly.entity_id
_entity_poly.type
_entity_poly.pdbx_seq_one_letter_code
_entity_poly.pdbx_strand_id
1 'polypeptide(L)'
;MSAAAAASAARLDRSGTSRYSSSRRLPNFDDSLQSLELSARSGRGNPQNPQSDSFKSERSARARARVNKRAKSTRNTNRRSSRQTNDDSFRSNEAPAVNAPSPSWMPHWLKPVDQARRSMGRFINCDRFQYFILILITINAIMMGVATFPFVKSNPQISNVFELIDKVFLVIFTIESGLQLLYQGWYIFKDGFLVFDLLIVILSWALEGTQVIRSFRIFRALRLVTRVETMRNLVLAMFDVMPKLGAIFALLALVFYIFGVMMTQLYKDLSKQGDDPMGYFSSLPRTLFTLFQIMCLDEWASVYDTVSEFYWWSWIPFIAFIVITAFVVINLVVAVICDVVSDLDKEGQAGLYGFNSEAEFEMARNRDEIKANKKQAVEKRMKELHQQIETMVQVQDRMRLTTLLLAKKLRDNAMRFEEEDY
;
A
#
# COMPACT_ATOMS: atom_id res chain seq x y z
N MET A 1 -30.19 46.84 -4.94
CA MET A 1 -30.38 47.55 -6.23
C MET A 1 -29.20 47.13 -7.10
N SER A 2 -29.23 45.96 -7.74
CA SER A 2 -29.93 45.64 -9.00
C SER A 2 -29.53 46.56 -10.16
N ALA A 3 -29.15 45.90 -11.27
CA ALA A 3 -29.03 46.41 -12.63
C ALA A 3 -27.70 47.04 -13.07
N ALA A 4 -26.80 46.19 -13.58
CA ALA A 4 -26.01 46.48 -14.79
C ALA A 4 -25.50 45.17 -15.44
N ALA A 5 -26.40 44.20 -15.58
CA ALA A 5 -26.20 42.98 -16.36
C ALA A 5 -27.33 42.91 -17.39
N ALA A 6 -27.16 43.58 -18.53
CA ALA A 6 -27.87 43.33 -19.78
C ALA A 6 -27.46 44.35 -20.84
N ALA A 7 -27.30 43.86 -22.08
CA ALA A 7 -27.24 44.61 -23.32
C ALA A 7 -25.91 45.29 -23.67
N SER A 8 -25.03 44.55 -24.37
CA SER A 8 -24.67 44.97 -25.73
C SER A 8 -24.10 43.80 -26.52
N ALA A 9 -25.00 42.96 -27.03
CA ALA A 9 -24.75 42.08 -28.16
C ALA A 9 -25.35 42.76 -29.39
N ALA A 10 -24.51 43.30 -30.28
CA ALA A 10 -24.87 43.56 -31.67
C ALA A 10 -23.64 43.99 -32.47
N ARG A 11 -23.43 43.35 -33.63
CA ARG A 11 -22.67 43.82 -34.81
C ARG A 11 -21.14 43.68 -34.67
N LEU A 12 -20.39 42.98 -35.52
CA LEU A 12 -20.59 42.58 -36.91
C LEU A 12 -19.77 41.34 -37.28
N ASP A 13 -20.42 40.51 -38.10
CA ASP A 13 -19.95 39.41 -38.93
C ASP A 13 -19.23 39.92 -40.20
N ARG A 14 -18.56 38.97 -40.89
CA ARG A 14 -17.88 38.97 -42.21
C ARG A 14 -16.36 39.08 -42.12
N SER A 15 -15.55 38.16 -42.66
CA SER A 15 -15.73 37.33 -43.87
C SER A 15 -14.66 36.23 -44.00
N GLY A 16 -15.02 35.10 -44.62
CA GLY A 16 -14.10 34.33 -45.48
C GLY A 16 -13.69 32.94 -44.97
N THR A 17 -14.54 31.90 -45.11
CA THR A 17 -14.57 30.92 -46.24
C THR A 17 -13.40 29.93 -46.30
N SER A 18 -13.66 28.64 -45.99
CA SER A 18 -13.77 27.54 -46.97
C SER A 18 -13.36 26.16 -46.43
N ARG A 19 -14.33 25.21 -46.44
CA ARG A 19 -14.26 23.75 -46.68
C ARG A 19 -13.43 22.90 -45.68
N TYR A 20 -13.97 21.88 -45.01
CA TYR A 20 -14.56 20.68 -45.59
C TYR A 20 -15.64 19.99 -44.70
N SER A 21 -16.59 19.34 -45.38
CA SER A 21 -17.71 18.46 -44.95
C SER A 21 -17.44 17.54 -43.75
N SER A 22 -18.36 17.27 -42.81
CA SER A 22 -19.64 16.58 -43.04
C SER A 22 -20.41 16.43 -41.72
N SER A 23 -21.67 16.88 -41.69
CA SER A 23 -22.58 16.81 -40.55
C SER A 23 -23.17 15.40 -40.39
N ARG A 24 -22.98 14.74 -39.24
CA ARG A 24 -23.83 13.62 -38.81
C ARG A 24 -25.10 14.18 -38.16
N ARG A 25 -26.21 14.08 -38.89
CA ARG A 25 -27.57 14.19 -38.36
C ARG A 25 -27.89 12.95 -37.52
N LEU A 26 -28.56 13.19 -36.39
CA LEU A 26 -29.30 12.20 -35.61
C LEU A 26 -30.39 11.56 -36.50
N PRO A 27 -30.55 10.22 -36.55
CA PRO A 27 -31.69 9.61 -37.21
C PRO A 27 -32.95 9.68 -36.34
N ASN A 28 -34.05 10.06 -36.98
CA ASN A 28 -35.41 10.07 -36.49
C ASN A 28 -35.89 8.67 -36.06
N PHE A 29 -36.76 8.65 -35.06
CA PHE A 29 -37.31 7.48 -34.38
C PHE A 29 -38.50 6.82 -35.11
N ASP A 30 -38.73 7.10 -36.40
CA ASP A 30 -39.94 6.66 -37.12
C ASP A 30 -39.73 5.58 -38.21
N ASP A 31 -38.50 5.24 -38.59
CA ASP A 31 -38.26 4.21 -39.64
C ASP A 31 -38.26 2.76 -39.12
N SER A 32 -38.42 2.55 -37.81
CA SER A 32 -38.38 1.21 -37.20
C SER A 32 -39.73 0.48 -37.21
N LEU A 33 -40.81 1.16 -37.60
CA LEU A 33 -42.16 0.58 -37.63
C LEU A 33 -42.62 0.16 -39.04
N GLN A 34 -41.92 0.56 -40.11
CA GLN A 34 -42.25 0.14 -41.47
C GLN A 34 -41.56 -1.15 -41.94
N SER A 35 -40.49 -1.59 -41.27
CA SER A 35 -39.81 -2.86 -41.58
C SER A 35 -40.47 -4.09 -40.93
N LEU A 36 -41.39 -3.89 -39.99
CA LEU A 36 -42.13 -4.97 -39.32
C LEU A 36 -43.47 -5.31 -39.99
N GLU A 37 -44.06 -4.44 -40.81
CA GLU A 37 -45.29 -4.77 -41.55
C GLU A 37 -45.05 -5.46 -42.91
N LEU A 38 -43.87 -5.33 -43.51
CA LEU A 38 -43.55 -5.99 -44.79
C LEU A 38 -43.16 -7.47 -44.64
N SER A 39 -42.83 -7.95 -43.43
CA SER A 39 -42.59 -9.38 -43.17
C SER A 39 -43.89 -10.16 -42.89
N ALA A 40 -45.03 -9.49 -42.67
CA ALA A 40 -46.29 -10.13 -42.30
C ALA A 40 -47.17 -10.56 -43.50
N ARG A 41 -46.72 -10.34 -44.74
CA ARG A 41 -47.53 -10.62 -45.95
C ARG A 41 -46.93 -11.57 -46.98
N SER A 42 -45.85 -12.29 -46.67
CA SER A 42 -45.32 -13.35 -47.54
C SER A 42 -45.20 -14.67 -46.78
N GLY A 43 -46.31 -15.42 -46.77
CA GLY A 43 -46.40 -16.69 -46.05
C GLY A 43 -47.69 -17.44 -46.33
N ARG A 44 -48.16 -17.48 -47.58
CA ARG A 44 -49.12 -18.50 -48.02
C ARG A 44 -48.34 -19.57 -48.78
N GLY A 45 -48.01 -20.65 -48.09
CA GLY A 45 -47.39 -21.86 -48.62
C GLY A 45 -48.13 -23.09 -48.11
N ASN A 46 -48.48 -23.95 -49.05
CA ASN A 46 -49.34 -25.15 -49.00
C ASN A 46 -49.00 -26.19 -47.90
N PRO A 47 -49.96 -26.96 -47.35
CA PRO A 47 -49.69 -27.93 -46.28
C PRO A 47 -49.47 -29.35 -46.82
N GLN A 48 -48.24 -29.90 -46.72
CA GLN A 48 -48.02 -31.36 -46.83
C GLN A 48 -46.87 -31.87 -45.92
N ASN A 49 -47.26 -32.82 -45.05
CA ASN A 49 -46.51 -33.96 -44.48
C ASN A 49 -45.68 -33.77 -43.17
N PRO A 50 -46.10 -34.32 -42.00
CA PRO A 50 -45.45 -34.11 -40.69
C PRO A 50 -44.31 -35.08 -40.28
N GLN A 51 -43.88 -36.04 -41.11
CA GLN A 51 -43.03 -37.15 -40.63
C GLN A 51 -41.51 -37.04 -40.90
N SER A 52 -41.03 -36.05 -41.66
CA SER A 52 -39.59 -35.94 -41.99
C SER A 52 -38.75 -35.07 -41.05
N ASP A 53 -39.36 -34.22 -40.22
CA ASP A 53 -38.63 -33.25 -39.37
C ASP A 53 -38.25 -33.79 -37.99
N SER A 54 -38.95 -34.83 -37.51
CA SER A 54 -38.62 -35.51 -36.26
C SER A 54 -37.28 -36.26 -36.32
N PHE A 55 -36.96 -36.89 -37.45
CA PHE A 55 -35.74 -37.69 -37.59
C PHE A 55 -34.46 -36.85 -37.75
N LYS A 56 -34.55 -35.63 -38.31
CA LYS A 56 -33.42 -34.69 -38.43
C LYS A 56 -33.13 -33.99 -37.10
N SER A 57 -34.16 -33.68 -36.30
CA SER A 57 -33.98 -33.06 -34.99
C SER A 57 -33.32 -34.02 -33.99
N GLU A 58 -33.67 -35.31 -34.00
CA GLU A 58 -33.04 -36.31 -33.11
C GLU A 58 -31.58 -36.62 -33.45
N ARG A 59 -31.21 -36.68 -34.74
CA ARG A 59 -29.80 -36.88 -35.13
C ARG A 59 -28.94 -35.66 -34.77
N SER A 60 -29.48 -34.45 -34.94
CA SER A 60 -28.83 -33.20 -34.50
C SER A 60 -28.70 -33.15 -32.97
N ALA A 61 -29.73 -33.54 -32.23
CA ALA A 61 -29.71 -33.59 -30.77
C ALA A 61 -28.71 -34.64 -30.22
N ARG A 62 -28.64 -35.84 -30.83
CA ARG A 62 -27.67 -36.88 -30.45
C ARG A 62 -26.23 -36.50 -30.83
N ALA A 63 -26.02 -35.80 -31.94
CA ALA A 63 -24.72 -35.25 -32.31
C ALA A 63 -24.27 -34.16 -31.33
N ARG A 64 -25.17 -33.22 -30.96
CA ARG A 64 -24.92 -32.21 -29.93
C ARG A 64 -24.65 -32.83 -28.56
N ALA A 65 -25.38 -33.87 -28.18
CA ALA A 65 -25.16 -34.58 -26.91
C ALA A 65 -23.81 -35.31 -26.86
N ARG A 66 -23.35 -35.88 -27.98
CA ARG A 66 -22.02 -36.51 -28.08
C ARG A 66 -20.89 -35.49 -28.04
N VAL A 67 -21.03 -34.35 -28.72
CA VAL A 67 -20.07 -33.23 -28.63
C VAL A 67 -20.02 -32.68 -27.21
N ASN A 68 -21.17 -32.52 -26.54
CA ASN A 68 -21.23 -32.01 -25.18
C ASN A 68 -20.68 -33.00 -24.13
N LYS A 69 -20.84 -34.31 -24.34
CA LYS A 69 -20.19 -35.36 -23.52
C LYS A 69 -18.68 -35.39 -23.73
N ARG A 70 -18.21 -35.26 -24.97
CA ARG A 70 -16.77 -35.21 -25.29
C ARG A 70 -16.15 -33.94 -24.69
N ALA A 71 -16.79 -32.79 -24.87
CA ALA A 71 -16.41 -31.51 -24.24
C ALA A 71 -16.41 -31.58 -22.71
N LYS A 72 -17.39 -32.24 -22.07
CA LYS A 72 -17.39 -32.45 -20.61
C LYS A 72 -16.24 -33.35 -20.15
N SER A 73 -15.88 -34.37 -20.93
CA SER A 73 -14.74 -35.24 -20.62
C SER A 73 -13.41 -34.48 -20.72
N THR A 74 -13.19 -33.74 -21.82
CA THR A 74 -11.99 -32.89 -21.99
C THR A 74 -11.94 -31.75 -20.96
N ARG A 75 -13.09 -31.22 -20.55
CA ARG A 75 -13.21 -30.19 -19.50
C ARG A 75 -12.94 -30.75 -18.11
N ASN A 76 -13.16 -32.04 -17.86
CA ASN A 76 -12.87 -32.67 -16.57
C ASN A 76 -11.39 -33.10 -16.46
N THR A 77 -10.76 -33.49 -17.57
CA THR A 77 -9.30 -33.71 -17.65
C THR A 77 -8.53 -32.39 -17.56
N ASN A 78 -9.00 -31.33 -18.24
CA ASN A 78 -8.41 -29.99 -18.08
C ASN A 78 -8.72 -29.37 -16.72
N ARG A 79 -9.87 -29.65 -16.06
CA ARG A 79 -10.11 -29.19 -14.67
C ARG A 79 -9.22 -29.88 -13.65
N ARG A 80 -8.81 -31.14 -13.90
CA ARG A 80 -7.83 -31.83 -13.06
C ARG A 80 -6.43 -31.28 -13.28
N SER A 81 -6.01 -31.04 -14.53
CA SER A 81 -4.72 -30.40 -14.79
C SER A 81 -4.69 -28.94 -14.33
N SER A 82 -5.81 -28.21 -14.42
CA SER A 82 -5.88 -26.80 -14.01
C SER A 82 -6.12 -26.58 -12.51
N ARG A 83 -6.69 -27.56 -11.79
CA ARG A 83 -6.61 -27.58 -10.32
C ARG A 83 -5.20 -27.88 -9.84
N GLN A 84 -4.46 -28.73 -10.55
CA GLN A 84 -3.07 -29.00 -10.23
C GLN A 84 -2.19 -27.77 -10.47
N THR A 85 -2.39 -27.02 -11.56
CA THR A 85 -1.62 -25.80 -11.83
C THR A 85 -2.04 -24.57 -11.01
N ASN A 86 -3.27 -24.51 -10.47
CA ASN A 86 -3.73 -23.39 -9.65
C ASN A 86 -3.48 -23.59 -8.14
N ASP A 87 -3.32 -24.82 -7.66
CA ASP A 87 -2.73 -25.04 -6.33
C ASP A 87 -1.22 -24.75 -6.33
N ASP A 88 -0.55 -24.89 -7.48
CA ASP A 88 0.89 -24.58 -7.63
C ASP A 88 1.19 -23.07 -7.64
N SER A 89 0.22 -22.21 -8.01
CA SER A 89 0.43 -20.74 -8.07
C SER A 89 0.20 -20.01 -6.75
N PHE A 90 -0.48 -20.64 -5.78
CA PHE A 90 -0.62 -20.13 -4.41
C PHE A 90 0.48 -20.64 -3.46
N ARG A 91 1.41 -21.44 -4.00
CA ARG A 91 2.55 -22.05 -3.31
C ARG A 91 3.90 -21.48 -3.75
N SER A 92 3.94 -20.21 -4.17
CA SER A 92 5.16 -19.54 -4.63
C SER A 92 6.19 -19.24 -3.52
N ASN A 93 6.10 -19.88 -2.36
CA ASN A 93 7.17 -20.03 -1.36
C ASN A 93 7.16 -21.45 -0.76
N GLU A 94 6.87 -22.48 -1.55
CA GLU A 94 7.35 -23.82 -1.18
C GLU A 94 8.87 -23.71 -1.01
N ALA A 95 9.34 -24.09 0.19
CA ALA A 95 10.74 -24.21 0.56
C ALA A 95 11.59 -24.64 -0.64
N PRO A 96 12.80 -24.07 -0.83
CA PRO A 96 13.63 -24.32 -2.01
C PRO A 96 13.63 -25.81 -2.27
N ALA A 97 13.17 -26.18 -3.47
CA ALA A 97 12.83 -27.53 -3.87
C ALA A 97 13.69 -28.56 -3.14
N VAL A 98 13.06 -29.59 -2.56
CA VAL A 98 13.68 -30.74 -1.87
C VAL A 98 14.87 -31.34 -2.67
N ASN A 99 15.03 -30.97 -3.94
CA ASN A 99 16.18 -31.24 -4.79
C ASN A 99 16.85 -29.95 -5.34
N ALA A 100 17.60 -29.21 -4.52
CA ALA A 100 18.57 -28.24 -5.04
C ALA A 100 19.59 -29.01 -5.93
N PRO A 101 19.77 -28.63 -7.22
CA PRO A 101 20.63 -29.36 -8.14
C PRO A 101 22.06 -29.46 -7.59
N SER A 102 22.69 -30.62 -7.75
CA SER A 102 24.08 -30.81 -7.32
C SER A 102 24.96 -29.73 -7.95
N PRO A 103 25.82 -29.05 -7.20
CA PRO A 103 26.66 -28.00 -7.76
C PRO A 103 27.50 -28.53 -8.93
N SER A 104 27.53 -27.81 -10.05
CA SER A 104 28.20 -28.25 -11.29
C SER A 104 29.71 -28.46 -11.14
N TRP A 105 30.32 -27.89 -10.10
CA TRP A 105 31.73 -28.04 -9.76
C TRP A 105 32.03 -29.26 -8.90
N MET A 106 31.03 -30.05 -8.49
CA MET A 106 31.23 -31.12 -7.51
C MET A 106 31.67 -32.43 -8.16
N PRO A 107 32.93 -32.88 -7.95
CA PRO A 107 33.43 -34.10 -8.57
C PRO A 107 32.80 -35.36 -7.94
N HIS A 108 32.74 -36.44 -8.71
CA HIS A 108 31.83 -37.58 -8.47
C HIS A 108 32.15 -38.44 -7.23
N TRP A 109 33.32 -38.23 -6.63
CA TRP A 109 33.78 -38.85 -5.38
C TRP A 109 33.21 -38.17 -4.11
N LEU A 110 32.58 -37.00 -4.26
CA LEU A 110 31.84 -36.29 -3.21
C LEU A 110 30.33 -36.61 -3.21
N LYS A 111 29.87 -37.65 -3.94
CA LYS A 111 28.49 -38.16 -3.88
C LYS A 111 27.95 -38.45 -2.46
N PRO A 112 28.72 -39.02 -1.51
CA PRO A 112 28.23 -39.17 -0.13
C PRO A 112 27.97 -37.82 0.55
N VAL A 113 28.73 -36.78 0.18
CA VAL A 113 28.50 -35.40 0.65
C VAL A 113 27.21 -34.83 0.05
N ASP A 114 26.86 -35.13 -1.20
CA ASP A 114 25.56 -34.73 -1.78
C ASP A 114 24.38 -35.43 -1.07
N GLN A 115 24.54 -36.69 -0.69
CA GLN A 115 23.50 -37.47 -0.02
C GLN A 115 23.32 -37.04 1.45
N ALA A 116 24.42 -36.71 2.13
CA ALA A 116 24.41 -36.05 3.43
C ALA A 116 23.77 -34.65 3.34
N ARG A 117 24.13 -33.85 2.31
CA ARG A 117 23.56 -32.53 2.02
C ARG A 117 22.05 -32.57 1.85
N ARG A 118 21.52 -33.49 1.03
CA ARG A 118 20.06 -33.65 0.83
C ARG A 118 19.34 -34.13 2.09
N SER A 119 20.00 -34.93 2.93
CA SER A 119 19.43 -35.39 4.20
C SER A 119 19.43 -34.29 5.25
N MET A 120 20.49 -33.48 5.31
CA MET A 120 20.55 -32.25 6.12
C MET A 120 19.49 -31.24 5.69
N GLY A 121 19.29 -31.03 4.39
CA GLY A 121 18.23 -30.16 3.87
C GLY A 121 16.83 -30.59 4.29
N ARG A 122 16.53 -31.89 4.28
CA ARG A 122 15.24 -32.43 4.77
C ARG A 122 15.04 -32.21 6.27
N PHE A 123 16.12 -32.23 7.05
CA PHE A 123 16.07 -31.96 8.49
C PHE A 123 15.87 -30.46 8.78
N ILE A 124 16.59 -29.58 8.07
CA ILE A 124 16.52 -28.13 8.26
C ILE A 124 15.19 -27.54 7.77
N ASN A 125 14.65 -28.06 6.67
CA ASN A 125 13.37 -27.62 6.11
C ASN A 125 12.15 -28.21 6.82
N CYS A 126 12.32 -28.98 7.90
CA CYS A 126 11.16 -29.45 8.64
C CYS A 126 10.57 -28.32 9.48
N ASP A 127 9.25 -28.14 9.43
CA ASP A 127 8.56 -27.05 10.13
C ASP A 127 8.92 -27.03 11.62
N ARG A 128 9.05 -28.20 12.25
CA ARG A 128 9.41 -28.33 13.67
C ARG A 128 10.77 -27.71 13.99
N PHE A 129 11.77 -27.92 13.12
CA PHE A 129 13.10 -27.34 13.30
C PHE A 129 13.06 -25.83 13.06
N GLN A 130 12.33 -25.37 12.04
CA GLN A 130 12.16 -23.93 11.79
C GLN A 130 11.46 -23.23 12.95
N TYR A 131 10.38 -23.79 13.49
CA TYR A 131 9.71 -23.28 14.68
C TYR A 131 10.62 -23.31 15.92
N PHE A 132 11.43 -24.35 16.09
CA PHE A 132 12.41 -24.42 17.17
C PHE A 132 13.42 -23.28 17.10
N ILE A 133 14.02 -23.03 15.92
CA ILE A 133 14.94 -21.91 15.71
C ILE A 133 14.25 -20.57 15.92
N LEU A 134 13.00 -20.41 15.45
CA LEU A 134 12.21 -19.20 15.66
C LEU A 134 11.99 -18.90 17.16
N ILE A 135 11.66 -19.93 17.94
CA ILE A 135 11.51 -19.81 19.40
C ILE A 135 12.85 -19.40 20.03
N LEU A 136 13.96 -20.02 19.64
CA LEU A 136 15.28 -19.64 20.16
C LEU A 136 15.66 -18.20 19.84
N ILE A 137 15.37 -17.71 18.62
CA ILE A 137 15.59 -16.31 18.24
C ILE A 137 14.75 -15.37 19.11
N THR A 138 13.49 -15.74 19.34
CA THR A 138 12.56 -14.95 20.16
C THR A 138 13.04 -14.88 21.61
N ILE A 139 13.43 -16.01 22.20
CA ILE A 139 13.98 -16.08 23.56
C ILE A 139 15.28 -15.26 23.64
N ASN A 140 16.18 -15.40 22.66
CA ASN A 140 17.43 -14.65 22.63
C ASN A 140 17.18 -13.12 22.56
N ALA A 141 16.21 -12.68 21.76
CA ALA A 141 15.82 -11.28 21.68
C ALA A 141 15.29 -10.73 23.01
N ILE A 142 14.43 -11.50 23.69
CA ILE A 142 13.92 -11.13 25.02
C ILE A 142 15.06 -11.07 26.04
N MET A 143 15.95 -12.07 26.04
CA MET A 143 17.11 -12.12 26.93
C MET A 143 18.04 -10.92 26.76
N MET A 144 18.29 -10.48 25.52
CA MET A 144 19.06 -9.27 25.24
C MET A 144 18.42 -8.02 25.83
N GLY A 145 17.08 -7.90 25.78
CA GLY A 145 16.36 -6.82 26.44
C GLY A 145 16.49 -6.86 27.96
N VAL A 146 16.29 -8.04 28.57
CA VAL A 146 16.41 -8.24 30.03
C VAL A 146 17.84 -7.94 30.52
N ALA A 147 18.86 -8.27 29.73
CA ALA A 147 20.26 -8.00 30.05
C ALA A 147 20.57 -6.49 30.23
N THR A 148 19.69 -5.59 29.78
CA THR A 148 19.88 -4.14 29.96
C THR A 148 19.52 -3.65 31.35
N PHE A 149 18.72 -4.41 32.11
CA PHE A 149 18.23 -3.96 33.41
C PHE A 149 19.34 -3.82 34.46
N PRO A 150 19.24 -2.84 35.38
CA PRO A 150 20.25 -2.61 36.41
C PRO A 150 20.55 -3.84 37.26
N PHE A 151 19.55 -4.65 37.62
CA PHE A 151 19.75 -5.84 38.46
C PHE A 151 20.62 -6.93 37.80
N VAL A 152 20.66 -6.97 36.45
CA VAL A 152 21.52 -7.89 35.69
C VAL A 152 22.94 -7.32 35.60
N LYS A 153 23.08 -6.01 35.32
CA LYS A 153 24.39 -5.35 35.21
C LYS A 153 25.11 -5.21 36.55
N SER A 154 24.37 -4.97 37.63
CA SER A 154 24.94 -4.76 38.97
C SER A 154 25.45 -6.05 39.62
N ASN A 155 24.98 -7.22 39.17
CA ASN A 155 25.42 -8.52 39.68
C ASN A 155 26.36 -9.22 38.69
N PRO A 156 27.68 -9.30 38.97
CA PRO A 156 28.65 -9.90 38.05
C PRO A 156 28.35 -11.36 37.71
N GLN A 157 27.82 -12.13 38.67
CA GLN A 157 27.46 -13.53 38.47
C GLN A 157 26.31 -13.70 37.47
N ILE A 158 25.27 -12.85 37.58
CA ILE A 158 24.12 -12.89 36.69
C ILE A 158 24.55 -12.42 35.29
N SER A 159 25.31 -11.35 35.20
CA SER A 159 25.86 -10.86 33.93
C SER A 159 26.67 -11.94 33.19
N ASN A 160 27.55 -12.67 33.90
CA ASN A 160 28.33 -13.75 33.30
C ASN A 160 27.47 -14.91 32.78
N VAL A 161 26.39 -15.26 33.48
CA VAL A 161 25.44 -16.28 33.02
C VAL A 161 24.73 -15.83 31.74
N PHE A 162 24.30 -14.57 31.67
CA PHE A 162 23.68 -14.01 30.46
C PHE A 162 24.67 -13.98 29.28
N GLU A 163 25.93 -13.61 29.50
CA GLU A 163 26.97 -13.65 28.46
C GLU A 163 27.25 -15.07 27.96
N LEU A 164 27.27 -16.05 28.87
CA LEU A 164 27.43 -17.47 28.51
C LEU A 164 26.25 -17.95 27.66
N ILE A 165 25.02 -17.63 28.07
CA ILE A 165 23.81 -17.99 27.34
C ILE A 165 23.80 -17.34 25.95
N ASP A 166 24.15 -16.06 25.85
CA ASP A 166 24.29 -15.34 24.57
C ASP A 166 25.30 -16.03 23.63
N LYS A 167 26.42 -16.52 24.19
CA LYS A 167 27.43 -17.27 23.43
C LYS A 167 26.91 -18.63 22.96
N VAL A 168 26.12 -19.33 23.79
CA VAL A 168 25.47 -20.58 23.40
C VAL A 168 24.50 -20.35 22.24
N PHE A 169 23.67 -19.31 22.30
CA PHE A 169 22.78 -18.94 21.19
C PHE A 169 23.56 -18.62 19.91
N LEU A 170 24.67 -17.88 20.01
CA LEU A 170 25.54 -17.61 18.86
C LEU A 170 26.04 -18.90 18.22
N VAL A 171 26.53 -19.85 19.02
CA VAL A 171 27.05 -21.12 18.52
C VAL A 171 25.94 -21.92 17.83
N ILE A 172 24.74 -22.00 18.42
CA ILE A 172 23.59 -22.68 17.81
C ILE A 172 23.25 -22.06 16.45
N PHE A 173 23.15 -20.73 16.38
CA PHE A 173 22.85 -20.03 15.14
C PHE A 173 23.98 -20.12 14.12
N THR A 174 25.24 -20.21 14.56
CA THR A 174 26.39 -20.42 13.67
C THR A 174 26.35 -21.81 13.04
N ILE A 175 26.02 -22.84 13.83
CA ILE A 175 25.84 -24.21 13.32
C ILE A 175 24.69 -24.25 12.33
N GLU A 176 23.56 -23.62 12.66
CA GLU A 176 22.38 -23.61 11.79
C GLU A 176 22.64 -22.86 10.46
N SER A 177 23.17 -21.64 10.49
CA SER A 177 23.53 -20.92 9.27
C SER A 177 24.63 -21.66 8.48
N GLY A 178 25.55 -22.36 9.17
CA GLY A 178 26.56 -23.22 8.55
C GLY A 178 25.96 -24.43 7.84
N LEU A 179 24.98 -25.09 8.45
CA LEU A 179 24.21 -26.17 7.84
C LEU A 179 23.43 -25.68 6.61
N GLN A 180 22.84 -24.49 6.68
CA GLN A 180 22.16 -23.86 5.56
C GLN A 180 23.13 -23.56 4.41
N LEU A 181 24.34 -23.07 4.73
CA LEU A 181 25.40 -22.84 3.75
C LEU A 181 25.87 -24.14 3.08
N LEU A 182 26.02 -25.22 3.85
CA LEU A 182 26.38 -26.53 3.30
C LEU A 182 25.27 -27.11 2.42
N TYR A 183 24.00 -26.90 2.78
CA TYR A 183 22.83 -27.33 2.01
C TYR A 183 22.71 -26.58 0.67
N GLN A 184 22.71 -25.25 0.72
CA GLN A 184 22.47 -24.37 -0.43
C GLN A 184 23.73 -24.18 -1.30
N GLY A 185 24.92 -24.33 -0.71
CA GLY A 185 26.21 -24.05 -1.35
C GLY A 185 26.29 -22.61 -1.85
N TRP A 186 26.85 -22.43 -3.05
CA TRP A 186 27.00 -21.12 -3.70
C TRP A 186 25.68 -20.45 -4.09
N TYR A 187 24.56 -21.19 -4.11
CA TYR A 187 23.25 -20.61 -4.37
C TYR A 187 22.78 -19.70 -3.23
N ILE A 188 23.43 -19.75 -2.05
CA ILE A 188 23.15 -18.84 -0.93
C ILE A 188 23.24 -17.36 -1.35
N PHE A 189 24.19 -17.02 -2.23
CA PHE A 189 24.41 -15.63 -2.68
C PHE A 189 23.30 -15.09 -3.58
N LYS A 190 22.35 -15.92 -4.00
CA LYS A 190 21.16 -15.48 -4.72
C LYS A 190 19.99 -15.13 -3.81
N ASP A 191 19.99 -15.63 -2.58
CA ASP A 191 18.95 -15.33 -1.59
C ASP A 191 19.45 -14.27 -0.61
N GLY A 192 18.96 -13.04 -0.76
CA GLY A 192 19.37 -11.90 0.07
C GLY A 192 19.14 -12.11 1.57
N PHE A 193 18.14 -12.92 1.97
CA PHE A 193 17.84 -13.15 3.38
C PHE A 193 18.79 -14.16 4.02
N LEU A 194 19.20 -15.18 3.28
CA LEU A 194 20.26 -16.09 3.75
C LEU A 194 21.62 -15.38 3.82
N VAL A 195 21.95 -14.52 2.83
CA VAL A 195 23.16 -13.70 2.88
C VAL A 195 23.15 -12.77 4.08
N PHE A 196 22.00 -12.16 4.38
CA PHE A 196 21.84 -11.31 5.54
C PHE A 196 22.02 -12.08 6.87
N ASP A 197 21.44 -13.28 7.00
CA ASP A 197 21.64 -14.13 8.19
C ASP A 197 23.11 -14.52 8.36
N LEU A 198 23.79 -14.88 7.27
CA LEU A 198 25.22 -15.17 7.25
C LEU A 198 26.06 -13.94 7.66
N LEU A 199 25.72 -12.75 7.14
CA LEU A 199 26.37 -11.49 7.52
C LEU A 199 26.21 -11.25 9.01
N ILE A 200 25.00 -11.44 9.56
CA ILE A 200 24.77 -11.31 11.00
C ILE A 200 25.66 -12.28 11.77
N VAL A 201 25.80 -13.56 11.37
CA VAL A 201 26.71 -14.52 12.04
C VAL A 201 28.16 -14.03 12.00
N ILE A 202 28.66 -13.63 10.83
CA ILE A 202 30.06 -13.21 10.67
C ILE A 202 30.35 -11.98 11.52
N LEU A 203 29.49 -10.98 11.40
CA LEU A 203 29.58 -9.74 12.16
C LEU A 203 29.52 -10.08 13.66
N SER A 204 28.63 -10.96 14.06
CA SER A 204 28.49 -11.41 15.44
C SER A 204 29.74 -12.01 16.08
N TRP A 205 30.61 -12.68 15.31
CA TRP A 205 31.89 -13.20 15.78
C TRP A 205 33.02 -12.17 15.69
N ALA A 206 33.07 -11.39 14.60
CA ALA A 206 34.09 -10.36 14.39
C ALA A 206 34.06 -9.27 15.47
N LEU A 207 32.87 -9.05 16.04
CA LEU A 207 32.56 -7.95 16.93
C LEU A 207 32.69 -8.26 18.44
N GLU A 208 33.08 -9.48 18.84
CA GLU A 208 33.19 -9.86 20.27
C GLU A 208 34.29 -9.08 21.04
N GLY A 209 35.27 -8.52 20.33
CA GLY A 209 36.47 -7.92 20.94
C GLY A 209 36.36 -6.47 21.44
N THR A 210 35.32 -5.70 21.08
CA THR A 210 35.28 -4.24 21.33
C THR A 210 33.96 -3.76 21.96
N GLN A 211 34.02 -2.89 22.99
CA GLN A 211 32.87 -2.52 23.83
C GLN A 211 31.72 -1.83 23.08
N VAL A 212 32.00 -0.83 22.24
CA VAL A 212 30.98 -0.14 21.41
C VAL A 212 30.24 -1.13 20.53
N ILE A 213 30.97 -2.14 20.09
CA ILE A 213 30.53 -3.09 19.12
C ILE A 213 29.70 -4.24 19.76
N ARG A 214 29.87 -4.50 21.06
CA ARG A 214 28.98 -5.42 21.81
C ARG A 214 27.51 -5.00 21.76
N SER A 215 27.21 -3.72 21.56
CA SER A 215 25.83 -3.24 21.40
C SER A 215 25.21 -3.71 20.07
N PHE A 216 26.01 -3.89 19.02
CA PHE A 216 25.53 -4.37 17.71
C PHE A 216 25.07 -5.83 17.71
N ARG A 217 25.33 -6.60 18.77
CA ARG A 217 24.71 -7.93 18.94
C ARG A 217 23.18 -7.87 18.89
N ILE A 218 22.58 -6.71 19.19
CA ILE A 218 21.15 -6.49 19.07
C ILE A 218 20.64 -6.69 17.65
N PHE A 219 21.48 -6.49 16.63
CA PHE A 219 21.12 -6.77 15.24
C PHE A 219 20.86 -8.25 14.98
N ARG A 220 21.32 -9.17 15.85
CA ARG A 220 20.91 -10.59 15.77
C ARG A 220 19.40 -10.77 15.93
N ALA A 221 18.73 -9.88 16.66
CA ALA A 221 17.26 -9.90 16.74
C ALA A 221 16.59 -9.65 15.37
N LEU A 222 17.29 -8.99 14.41
CA LEU A 222 16.80 -8.82 13.04
C LEU A 222 16.67 -10.16 12.29
N ARG A 223 17.30 -11.24 12.76
CA ARG A 223 17.04 -12.59 12.23
C ARG A 223 15.57 -12.98 12.36
N LEU A 224 14.83 -12.42 13.33
CA LEU A 224 13.39 -12.65 13.43
C LEU A 224 12.67 -12.20 12.15
N VAL A 225 13.09 -11.06 11.58
CA VAL A 225 12.55 -10.52 10.32
C VAL A 225 12.84 -11.46 9.14
N THR A 226 14.04 -12.06 9.09
CA THR A 226 14.40 -12.97 8.00
C THR A 226 13.76 -14.35 8.12
N ARG A 227 13.38 -14.78 9.33
CA ARG A 227 12.75 -16.08 9.59
C ARG A 227 11.23 -16.05 9.49
N VAL A 228 10.60 -14.92 9.82
CA VAL A 228 9.15 -14.77 9.76
C VAL A 228 8.77 -14.28 8.37
N GLU A 229 8.14 -15.16 7.58
CA GLU A 229 7.77 -14.86 6.19
C GLU A 229 6.90 -13.60 6.06
N THR A 230 5.97 -13.36 6.98
CA THR A 230 5.15 -12.14 6.96
C THR A 230 5.98 -10.88 7.11
N MET A 231 6.96 -10.88 8.03
CA MET A 231 7.89 -9.75 8.23
C MET A 231 8.79 -9.55 7.02
N ARG A 232 9.28 -10.65 6.43
CA ARG A 232 10.04 -10.64 5.19
C ARG A 232 9.26 -9.97 4.05
N ASN A 233 8.01 -10.37 3.87
CA ASN A 233 7.15 -9.85 2.82
C ASN A 233 6.85 -8.36 3.02
N LEU A 234 6.65 -7.92 4.27
CA LEU A 234 6.50 -6.49 4.60
C LEU A 234 7.76 -5.70 4.23
N VAL A 235 8.94 -6.17 4.61
CA VAL A 235 10.21 -5.51 4.28
C VAL A 235 10.45 -5.46 2.76
N LEU A 236 10.18 -6.56 2.04
CA LEU A 236 10.26 -6.59 0.59
C LEU A 236 9.30 -5.60 -0.07
N ALA A 237 8.05 -5.53 0.40
CA ALA A 237 7.08 -4.56 -0.09
C ALA A 237 7.55 -3.11 0.14
N MET A 238 8.18 -2.82 1.29
CA MET A 238 8.76 -1.49 1.54
C MET A 238 9.90 -1.18 0.56
N PHE A 239 10.79 -2.13 0.31
CA PHE A 239 11.89 -1.95 -0.65
C PHE A 239 11.43 -1.88 -2.10
N ASP A 240 10.31 -2.50 -2.47
CA ASP A 240 9.74 -2.44 -3.82
C ASP A 240 9.20 -1.04 -4.16
N VAL A 241 8.71 -0.31 -3.14
CA VAL A 241 8.23 1.08 -3.30
C VAL A 241 9.39 2.09 -3.39
N MET A 242 10.52 1.83 -2.75
CA MET A 242 11.65 2.78 -2.69
C MET A 242 12.18 3.24 -4.07
N PRO A 243 12.44 2.36 -5.06
CA PRO A 243 12.92 2.75 -6.37
C PRO A 243 11.98 3.72 -7.10
N LYS A 244 10.66 3.53 -6.95
CA LYS A 244 9.63 4.37 -7.57
C LYS A 244 9.72 5.83 -7.08
N LEU A 245 10.25 6.04 -5.87
CA LEU A 245 10.42 7.36 -5.24
C LEU A 245 11.79 7.99 -5.49
N GLY A 246 12.72 7.28 -6.15
CA GLY A 246 14.12 7.72 -6.28
C GLY A 246 14.27 9.11 -6.89
N ALA A 247 13.45 9.47 -7.88
CA ALA A 247 13.47 10.80 -8.50
C ALA A 247 13.07 11.92 -7.53
N ILE A 248 12.08 11.67 -6.67
CA ILE A 248 11.62 12.64 -5.66
C ILE A 248 12.69 12.78 -4.57
N PHE A 249 13.30 11.67 -4.14
CA PHE A 249 14.42 11.72 -3.19
C PHE A 249 15.62 12.49 -3.75
N ALA A 250 15.95 12.32 -5.04
CA ALA A 250 17.01 13.08 -5.68
C ALA A 250 16.72 14.58 -5.71
N LEU A 251 15.47 14.97 -6.01
CA LEU A 251 15.01 16.36 -5.94
C LEU A 251 15.11 16.91 -4.51
N LEU A 252 14.65 16.16 -3.51
CA LEU A 252 14.74 16.56 -2.11
C LEU A 252 16.20 16.72 -1.67
N ALA A 253 17.09 15.78 -2.02
CA ALA A 253 18.51 15.85 -1.72
C ALA A 253 19.18 17.08 -2.39
N LEU A 254 18.80 17.41 -3.62
CA LEU A 254 19.28 18.62 -4.31
C LEU A 254 18.84 19.89 -3.60
N VAL A 255 17.57 19.99 -3.21
CA VAL A 255 17.04 21.13 -2.42
C VAL A 255 17.80 21.24 -1.09
N PHE A 256 17.98 20.12 -0.37
CA PHE A 256 18.76 20.07 0.86
C PHE A 256 20.18 20.57 0.68
N TYR A 257 20.85 20.16 -0.40
CA TYR A 257 22.22 20.57 -0.66
C TYR A 257 22.33 22.06 -0.98
N ILE A 258 21.45 22.58 -1.86
CA ILE A 258 21.43 24.00 -2.23
C ILE A 258 21.20 24.87 -0.99
N PHE A 259 20.15 24.58 -0.22
CA PHE A 259 19.86 25.31 1.01
C PHE A 259 20.93 25.10 2.08
N GLY A 260 21.51 23.91 2.16
CA GLY A 260 22.59 23.58 3.10
C GLY A 260 23.82 24.44 2.87
N VAL A 261 24.28 24.55 1.62
CA VAL A 261 25.42 25.41 1.26
C VAL A 261 25.05 26.88 1.45
N MET A 262 23.87 27.30 1.00
CA MET A 262 23.41 28.69 1.11
C MET A 262 23.35 29.15 2.58
N MET A 263 22.61 28.45 3.44
CA MET A 263 22.44 28.82 4.86
C MET A 263 23.77 28.77 5.63
N THR A 264 24.64 27.80 5.33
CA THR A 264 25.98 27.75 5.94
C THR A 264 26.77 29.01 5.59
N GLN A 265 26.79 29.43 4.32
CA GLN A 265 27.54 30.63 3.93
C GLN A 265 26.95 31.91 4.50
N LEU A 266 25.63 31.94 4.66
CA LEU A 266 24.88 33.10 5.12
C LEU A 266 25.03 33.35 6.62
N TYR A 267 25.08 32.28 7.42
CA TYR A 267 25.01 32.36 8.89
C TYR A 267 26.25 31.80 9.60
N LYS A 268 27.32 31.40 8.89
CA LYS A 268 28.57 30.89 9.48
C LYS A 268 29.18 31.82 10.54
N ASP A 269 28.96 33.13 10.42
CA ASP A 269 29.63 34.10 11.29
C ASP A 269 28.95 34.21 12.67
N LEU A 270 27.66 33.86 12.81
CA LEU A 270 26.97 33.78 14.11
C LEU A 270 27.67 32.80 15.05
N SER A 271 28.02 31.62 14.54
CA SER A 271 28.70 30.61 15.34
C SER A 271 30.12 31.03 15.71
N LYS A 272 30.83 31.78 14.84
CA LYS A 272 32.18 32.30 15.16
C LYS A 272 32.15 33.39 16.23
N GLN A 273 31.08 34.17 16.26
CA GLN A 273 30.91 35.29 17.18
C GLN A 273 30.40 34.84 18.56
N GLY A 274 29.95 33.59 18.68
CA GLY A 274 29.40 33.02 19.91
C GLY A 274 27.90 33.28 20.10
N ASP A 275 27.26 33.87 19.10
CA ASP A 275 25.85 34.23 19.08
C ASP A 275 24.93 33.04 18.77
N ASP A 276 25.51 31.94 18.25
CA ASP A 276 24.84 30.65 18.06
C ASP A 276 25.54 29.56 18.92
N PRO A 277 25.10 29.34 20.17
CA PRO A 277 25.70 28.36 21.09
C PRO A 277 25.58 26.92 20.60
N MET A 278 24.58 26.62 19.76
CA MET A 278 24.34 25.28 19.22
C MET A 278 25.05 25.06 17.89
N GLY A 279 25.63 26.11 17.31
CA GLY A 279 26.37 26.08 16.06
C GLY A 279 25.54 25.54 14.89
N TYR A 280 24.22 25.82 14.85
CA TYR A 280 23.27 25.38 13.84
C TYR A 280 23.78 25.50 12.40
N PHE A 281 24.52 26.58 12.10
CA PHE A 281 25.04 26.89 10.75
C PHE A 281 26.58 26.92 10.65
N SER A 282 27.28 26.33 11.62
CA SER A 282 28.74 26.37 11.74
C SER A 282 29.49 25.61 10.64
N SER A 283 28.90 24.53 10.13
CA SER A 283 29.49 23.65 9.11
C SER A 283 28.39 22.99 8.28
N LEU A 284 28.72 22.58 7.05
CA LEU A 284 27.73 21.98 6.14
C LEU A 284 26.99 20.77 6.75
N PRO A 285 27.64 19.78 7.41
CA PRO A 285 26.94 18.65 8.02
C PRO A 285 25.99 19.10 9.14
N ARG A 286 26.39 20.09 9.93
CA ARG A 286 25.58 20.64 11.02
C ARG A 286 24.36 21.38 10.46
N THR A 287 24.55 22.19 9.42
CA THR A 287 23.47 22.86 8.69
C THR A 287 22.51 21.87 8.05
N LEU A 288 23.00 20.79 7.43
CA LEU A 288 22.14 19.76 6.84
C LEU A 288 21.28 19.05 7.90
N PHE A 289 21.83 18.82 9.10
CA PHE A 289 21.06 18.30 10.23
C PHE A 289 20.02 19.31 10.72
N THR A 290 20.38 20.59 10.85
CA THR A 290 19.45 21.68 11.20
C THR A 290 18.32 21.79 10.17
N LEU A 291 18.62 21.69 8.87
CA LEU A 291 17.61 21.70 7.80
C LEU A 291 16.72 20.46 7.85
N PHE A 292 17.24 19.29 8.24
CA PHE A 292 16.42 18.11 8.49
C PHE A 292 15.43 18.33 9.64
N GLN A 293 15.89 18.91 10.75
CA GLN A 293 15.07 19.30 11.89
C GLN A 293 13.98 20.32 11.47
N ILE A 294 14.35 21.36 10.71
CA ILE A 294 13.39 22.36 10.17
C ILE A 294 12.38 21.70 9.22
N MET A 295 12.79 20.76 8.36
CA MET A 295 11.87 20.03 7.47
C MET A 295 10.82 19.23 8.26
N CYS A 296 11.21 18.65 9.39
CA CYS A 296 10.29 17.98 10.32
C CYS A 296 9.38 18.95 11.09
N LEU A 297 9.53 20.26 10.90
CA LEU A 297 8.89 21.32 11.66
C LEU A 297 9.14 21.21 13.18
N ASP A 298 10.26 20.57 13.55
CA ASP A 298 10.64 20.36 14.94
C ASP A 298 11.55 21.50 15.39
N GLU A 299 11.16 22.21 16.45
CA GLU A 299 11.89 23.37 17.02
C GLU A 299 12.38 24.41 15.98
N TRP A 300 11.81 24.48 14.78
CA TRP A 300 12.30 25.39 13.74
C TRP A 300 12.21 26.87 14.13
N ALA A 301 11.25 27.21 15.00
CA ALA A 301 11.08 28.56 15.53
C ALA A 301 12.26 28.97 16.43
N SER A 302 12.80 28.08 17.28
CA SER A 302 13.96 28.42 18.13
C SER A 302 15.22 28.64 17.30
N VAL A 303 15.41 27.82 16.25
CA VAL A 303 16.49 27.99 15.27
C VAL A 303 16.32 29.32 14.53
N TYR A 304 15.10 29.67 14.13
CA TYR A 304 14.81 30.94 13.48
C TYR A 304 15.07 32.13 14.42
N ASP A 305 14.61 32.07 15.66
CA ASP A 305 14.73 33.15 16.65
C ASP A 305 16.22 33.53 16.82
N THR A 306 17.09 32.53 16.96
CA THR A 306 18.56 32.68 17.06
C THR A 306 19.15 33.49 15.89
N VAL A 307 18.59 33.34 14.68
CA VAL A 307 19.07 34.03 13.47
C VAL A 307 18.37 35.38 13.29
N SER A 308 17.10 35.48 13.67
CA SER A 308 16.25 36.65 13.47
C SER A 308 16.70 37.86 14.28
N GLU A 309 17.34 37.64 15.43
CA GLU A 309 17.93 38.69 16.26
C GLU A 309 19.00 39.50 15.50
N PHE A 310 19.70 38.87 14.56
CA PHE A 310 20.81 39.48 13.81
C PHE A 310 20.41 39.87 12.38
N TYR A 311 19.51 39.11 11.74
CA TYR A 311 19.10 39.34 10.37
C TYR A 311 17.58 39.42 10.24
N TRP A 312 17.06 40.64 10.07
CA TRP A 312 15.63 40.89 9.93
C TRP A 312 14.97 40.20 8.73
N TRP A 313 15.74 39.91 7.66
CA TRP A 313 15.26 39.27 6.43
C TRP A 313 15.42 37.73 6.45
N SER A 314 15.94 37.16 7.55
CA SER A 314 16.19 35.71 7.70
C SER A 314 14.94 34.84 7.55
N TRP A 315 13.74 35.39 7.75
CA TRP A 315 12.50 34.65 7.55
C TRP A 315 12.34 34.16 6.10
N ILE A 316 12.92 34.86 5.12
CA ILE A 316 12.78 34.52 3.70
C ILE A 316 13.34 33.13 3.39
N PRO A 317 14.64 32.83 3.62
CA PRO A 317 15.18 31.52 3.31
C PRO A 317 14.58 30.39 4.17
N PHE A 318 14.19 30.67 5.41
CA PHE A 318 13.53 29.67 6.28
C PHE A 318 12.14 29.30 5.76
N ILE A 319 11.28 30.28 5.50
CA ILE A 319 9.94 30.03 4.97
C ILE A 319 10.00 29.43 3.57
N ALA A 320 10.92 29.89 2.71
CA ALA A 320 11.13 29.30 1.39
C ALA A 320 11.51 27.82 1.48
N PHE A 321 12.45 27.47 2.37
CA PHE A 321 12.84 26.08 2.59
C PHE A 321 11.67 25.22 3.09
N ILE A 322 10.93 25.71 4.10
CA ILE A 322 9.77 25.00 4.67
C ILE A 322 8.71 24.76 3.60
N VAL A 323 8.33 25.79 2.83
CA VAL A 323 7.29 25.65 1.79
C VAL A 323 7.73 24.69 0.69
N ILE A 324 8.97 24.81 0.20
CA ILE A 324 9.48 23.94 -0.86
C ILE A 324 9.55 22.49 -0.36
N THR A 325 10.13 22.25 0.81
CA THR A 325 10.28 20.88 1.34
C THR A 325 8.94 20.27 1.74
N ALA A 326 8.03 21.02 2.36
CA ALA A 326 6.68 20.56 2.65
C ALA A 326 5.93 20.16 1.37
N PHE A 327 6.05 20.95 0.30
CA PHE A 327 5.46 20.61 -0.99
C PHE A 327 6.05 19.32 -1.58
N VAL A 328 7.38 19.15 -1.53
CA VAL A 328 8.05 17.93 -1.99
C VAL A 328 7.61 16.70 -1.17
N VAL A 329 7.52 16.82 0.16
CA VAL A 329 7.09 15.74 1.05
C VAL A 329 5.62 15.37 0.81
N ILE A 330 4.73 16.35 0.64
CA ILE A 330 3.33 16.08 0.29
C ILE A 330 3.23 15.36 -1.05
N ASN A 331 4.00 15.80 -2.06
CA ASN A 331 4.04 15.12 -3.35
C ASN A 331 4.59 13.69 -3.26
N LEU A 332 5.53 13.42 -2.35
CA LEU A 332 6.01 12.07 -2.06
C LEU A 332 4.86 11.22 -1.49
N VAL A 333 4.12 11.72 -0.51
CA VAL A 333 2.98 11.02 0.08
C VAL A 333 1.89 10.75 -0.97
N VAL A 334 1.55 11.75 -1.78
CA VAL A 334 0.58 11.62 -2.88
C VAL A 334 1.06 10.60 -3.90
N ALA A 335 2.34 10.61 -4.29
CA ALA A 335 2.90 9.65 -5.23
C ALA A 335 2.80 8.21 -4.70
N VAL A 336 3.15 7.97 -3.42
CA VAL A 336 3.03 6.65 -2.77
C VAL A 336 1.57 6.20 -2.72
N ILE A 337 0.65 7.07 -2.30
CA ILE A 337 -0.77 6.73 -2.22
C ILE A 337 -1.33 6.45 -3.62
N CYS A 338 -1.00 7.27 -4.62
CA CYS A 338 -1.44 7.06 -6.00
C CYS A 338 -0.92 5.75 -6.56
N ASP A 339 0.33 5.39 -6.26
CA ASP A 339 0.93 4.12 -6.68
C ASP A 339 0.19 2.92 -6.05
N VAL A 340 -0.06 2.96 -4.74
CA VAL A 340 -0.84 1.92 -4.04
C VAL A 340 -2.26 1.82 -4.59
N VAL A 341 -2.96 2.94 -4.79
CA VAL A 341 -4.32 2.95 -5.36
C VAL A 341 -4.32 2.43 -6.80
N SER A 342 -3.33 2.83 -7.60
CA SER A 342 -3.20 2.36 -8.99
C SER A 342 -2.93 0.87 -9.07
N ASP A 343 -2.12 0.32 -8.16
CA ASP A 343 -1.81 -1.10 -8.11
C ASP A 343 -3.04 -1.91 -7.64
N LEU A 344 -3.82 -1.41 -6.66
CA LEU A 344 -5.10 -2.01 -6.27
C LEU A 344 -6.12 -2.01 -7.42
N ASP A 345 -6.20 -0.92 -8.20
CA ASP A 345 -7.08 -0.84 -9.37
C ASP A 345 -6.67 -1.82 -10.47
N LYS A 346 -5.36 -2.00 -10.70
CA LYS A 346 -4.85 -3.01 -11.65
C LYS A 346 -5.16 -4.42 -11.20
N GLU A 347 -5.02 -4.76 -9.92
CA GLU A 347 -5.38 -6.07 -9.39
C GLU A 347 -6.89 -6.34 -9.48
N GLY A 348 -7.70 -5.33 -9.14
CA GLY A 348 -9.16 -5.41 -9.26
C GLY A 348 -9.64 -5.56 -10.70
N GLN A 349 -8.97 -4.90 -11.66
CA GLN A 349 -9.24 -5.06 -13.09
C GLN A 349 -8.69 -6.38 -13.63
N ALA A 350 -7.50 -6.82 -13.23
CA ALA A 350 -6.93 -8.10 -13.66
C ALA A 350 -7.78 -9.30 -13.19
N GLY A 351 -8.35 -9.23 -11.99
CA GLY A 351 -9.35 -10.19 -11.51
C GLY A 351 -10.69 -10.13 -12.25
N LEU A 352 -10.98 -9.03 -12.96
CA LEU A 352 -12.20 -8.83 -13.74
C LEU A 352 -12.03 -9.18 -15.23
N TYR A 353 -10.84 -8.99 -15.80
CA TYR A 353 -10.49 -9.29 -17.19
C TYR A 353 -9.92 -10.71 -17.37
N GLY A 354 -9.62 -11.42 -16.27
CA GLY A 354 -9.24 -12.83 -16.28
C GLY A 354 -10.45 -13.76 -16.36
N PHE A 355 -10.70 -14.28 -17.57
CA PHE A 355 -11.48 -15.51 -17.88
C PHE A 355 -12.98 -15.36 -18.25
N ASN A 356 -13.27 -15.62 -19.54
CA ASN A 356 -14.53 -15.87 -20.26
C ASN A 356 -15.41 -14.67 -20.66
N SER A 357 -15.38 -14.32 -21.96
CA SER A 357 -16.17 -13.26 -22.62
C SER A 357 -17.69 -13.51 -22.70
N GLU A 358 -18.19 -14.60 -22.09
CA GLU A 358 -19.63 -14.93 -22.05
C GLU A 358 -20.27 -14.58 -20.69
N ALA A 359 -19.45 -14.45 -19.63
CA ALA A 359 -19.89 -13.96 -18.33
C ALA A 359 -20.01 -12.42 -18.28
N GLU A 360 -19.31 -11.70 -19.17
CA GLU A 360 -19.33 -10.23 -19.24
C GLU A 360 -20.68 -9.67 -19.68
N PHE A 361 -21.41 -10.32 -20.59
CA PHE A 361 -22.71 -9.80 -21.03
C PHE A 361 -23.79 -9.97 -19.95
N GLU A 362 -23.73 -11.05 -19.18
CA GLU A 362 -24.62 -11.27 -18.03
C GLU A 362 -24.22 -10.46 -16.80
N MET A 363 -22.91 -10.30 -16.52
CA MET A 363 -22.43 -9.46 -15.41
C MET A 363 -22.51 -7.96 -15.69
N ALA A 364 -22.38 -7.48 -16.93
CA ALA A 364 -22.60 -6.07 -17.28
C ALA A 364 -24.08 -5.71 -17.10
N ARG A 365 -25.00 -6.57 -17.55
CA ARG A 365 -26.44 -6.42 -17.32
C ARG A 365 -26.78 -6.44 -15.83
N ASN A 366 -26.23 -7.38 -15.07
CA ASN A 366 -26.40 -7.43 -13.61
C ASN A 366 -25.73 -6.25 -12.89
N ARG A 367 -24.60 -5.73 -13.39
CA ARG A 367 -23.90 -4.58 -12.79
C ARG A 367 -24.69 -3.29 -12.99
N ASP A 368 -25.33 -3.11 -14.13
CA ASP A 368 -26.17 -1.95 -14.40
C ASP A 368 -27.46 -2.00 -13.56
N GLU A 369 -28.06 -3.18 -13.39
CA GLU A 369 -29.17 -3.38 -12.46
C GLU A 369 -28.76 -3.17 -10.99
N ILE A 370 -27.59 -3.67 -10.57
CA ILE A 370 -27.06 -3.45 -9.21
C ILE A 370 -26.71 -1.97 -8.97
N LYS A 371 -26.14 -1.28 -9.97
CA LYS A 371 -25.84 0.16 -9.89
C LYS A 371 -27.12 0.98 -9.81
N ALA A 372 -28.15 0.65 -10.60
CA ALA A 372 -29.45 1.30 -10.53
C ALA A 372 -30.12 1.10 -9.16
N ASN A 373 -30.10 -0.14 -8.64
CA ASN A 373 -30.66 -0.45 -7.32
C ASN A 373 -29.89 0.23 -6.19
N LYS A 374 -28.56 0.28 -6.25
CA LYS A 374 -27.73 1.04 -5.28
C LYS A 374 -28.00 2.53 -5.37
N LYS A 375 -28.12 3.10 -6.58
CA LYS A 375 -28.44 4.52 -6.77
C LYS A 375 -29.82 4.86 -6.20
N GLN A 376 -30.83 4.04 -6.44
CA GLN A 376 -32.16 4.21 -5.85
C GLN A 376 -32.14 4.06 -4.32
N ALA A 377 -31.36 3.14 -3.77
CA ALA A 377 -31.21 2.99 -2.32
C ALA A 377 -30.52 4.20 -1.68
N VAL A 378 -29.51 4.78 -2.35
CA VAL A 378 -28.83 6.01 -1.91
C VAL A 378 -29.78 7.20 -2.00
N GLU A 379 -30.51 7.37 -3.10
CA GLU A 379 -31.49 8.44 -3.25
C GLU A 379 -32.61 8.34 -2.20
N LYS A 380 -33.06 7.12 -1.88
CA LYS A 380 -34.06 6.89 -0.83
C LYS A 380 -33.52 7.25 0.55
N ARG A 381 -32.31 6.78 0.90
CA ARG A 381 -31.65 7.16 2.16
C ARG A 381 -31.39 8.66 2.25
N MET A 382 -31.01 9.30 1.15
CA MET A 382 -30.76 10.73 1.10
C MET A 382 -32.05 11.53 1.33
N LYS A 383 -33.20 11.08 0.78
CA LYS A 383 -34.52 11.67 1.05
C LYS A 383 -34.95 11.46 2.51
N GLU A 384 -34.77 10.26 3.06
CA GLU A 384 -35.05 9.99 4.47
C GLU A 384 -34.21 10.88 5.40
N LEU A 385 -32.93 11.09 5.07
CA LEU A 385 -32.02 11.94 5.84
C LEU A 385 -32.41 13.42 5.75
N HIS A 386 -32.81 13.91 4.57
CA HIS A 386 -33.34 15.26 4.42
C HIS A 386 -34.60 15.47 5.27
N GLN A 387 -35.51 14.50 5.27
CA GLN A 387 -36.73 14.58 6.07
C GLN A 387 -36.42 14.56 7.58
N GLN A 388 -35.44 13.77 8.02
CA GLN A 388 -34.98 13.79 9.42
C GLN A 388 -34.37 15.14 9.81
N ILE A 389 -33.55 15.74 8.94
CA ILE A 389 -32.96 17.06 9.17
C ILE A 389 -34.07 18.12 9.30
N GLU A 390 -35.05 18.14 8.40
CA GLU A 390 -36.18 19.07 8.50
C GLU A 390 -36.96 18.91 9.81
N THR A 391 -37.20 17.67 10.26
CA THR A 391 -37.85 17.44 11.55
C THR A 391 -37.00 17.91 12.73
N MET A 392 -35.67 17.72 12.70
CA MET A 392 -34.78 18.23 13.74
C MET A 392 -34.79 19.76 13.78
N VAL A 393 -34.76 20.43 12.64
CA VAL A 393 -34.84 21.89 12.56
C VAL A 393 -36.14 22.39 13.18
N GLN A 394 -37.28 21.75 12.86
CA GLN A 394 -38.57 22.11 13.47
C GLN A 394 -38.60 21.87 14.99
N VAL A 395 -37.96 20.80 15.49
CA VAL A 395 -37.84 20.55 16.93
C VAL A 395 -36.99 21.62 17.60
N GLN A 396 -35.88 22.02 16.97
CA GLN A 396 -34.98 23.05 17.47
C GLN A 396 -35.66 24.42 17.52
N ASP A 397 -36.46 24.77 16.51
CA ASP A 397 -37.22 26.03 16.49
C ASP A 397 -38.31 26.05 17.58
N ARG A 398 -39.01 24.92 17.78
CA ARG A 398 -39.98 24.79 18.89
C ARG A 398 -39.30 24.93 20.24
N MET A 399 -38.13 24.31 20.42
CA MET A 399 -37.36 24.39 21.65
C MET A 399 -36.84 25.80 21.91
N ARG A 400 -36.44 26.53 20.86
CA ARG A 400 -36.03 27.93 20.96
C ARG A 400 -37.21 28.81 21.40
N LEU A 401 -38.39 28.61 20.81
CA LEU A 401 -39.60 29.36 21.16
C LEU A 401 -40.06 29.08 22.59
N THR A 402 -40.04 27.81 23.05
CA THR A 402 -40.39 27.50 24.44
C THR A 402 -39.39 28.08 25.42
N THR A 403 -38.09 28.04 25.12
CA THR A 403 -37.07 28.66 25.97
C THR A 403 -37.27 30.18 26.06
N LEU A 404 -37.58 30.85 24.94
CA LEU A 404 -37.85 32.30 24.94
C LEU A 404 -39.13 32.65 25.71
N LEU A 405 -40.19 31.86 25.56
CA LEU A 405 -41.42 32.05 26.33
C LEU A 405 -41.22 31.82 27.83
N LEU A 406 -40.43 30.82 28.20
CA LEU A 406 -40.09 30.54 29.59
C LEU A 406 -39.24 31.66 30.18
N ALA A 407 -38.25 32.16 29.43
CA ALA A 407 -37.45 33.32 29.82
C ALA A 407 -38.31 34.58 29.98
N LYS A 408 -39.27 34.81 29.08
CA LYS A 408 -40.22 35.92 29.19
C LYS A 408 -41.12 35.77 30.43
N LYS A 409 -41.67 34.58 30.67
CA LYS A 409 -42.54 34.31 31.83
C LYS A 409 -41.79 34.43 33.15
N LEU A 410 -40.52 34.02 33.20
CA LEU A 410 -39.65 34.24 34.36
C LEU A 410 -39.38 35.73 34.60
N ARG A 411 -39.14 36.51 33.53
CA ARG A 411 -39.00 37.97 33.63
C ARG A 411 -40.28 38.64 34.12
N ASP A 412 -41.42 38.27 33.56
CA ASP A 412 -42.72 38.83 33.92
C ASP A 412 -43.09 38.48 35.38
N ASN A 413 -42.75 37.27 35.85
CA ASN A 413 -42.91 36.90 37.26
C ASN A 413 -41.96 37.68 38.17
N ALA A 414 -40.69 37.85 37.79
CA ALA A 414 -39.73 38.63 38.59
C ALA A 414 -40.19 40.09 38.75
N MET A 415 -40.73 40.70 37.70
CA MET A 415 -41.30 42.06 37.77
C MET A 415 -42.54 42.13 38.66
N ARG A 416 -43.37 41.08 38.71
CA ARG A 416 -44.50 41.02 39.65
C ARG A 416 -44.06 40.92 41.11
N PHE A 417 -42.96 40.23 41.40
CA PHE A 417 -42.41 40.22 42.76
C PHE A 417 -41.86 41.60 43.17
N GLU A 418 -41.29 42.37 42.23
CA GLU A 418 -40.88 43.75 42.51
C GLU A 418 -42.07 44.73 42.69
N GLU A 419 -43.24 44.45 42.13
CA GLU A 419 -44.46 45.25 42.34
C GLU A 419 -45.23 44.88 43.64
N GLU A 420 -45.10 43.66 44.16
CA GLU A 420 -45.73 43.25 45.43
C GLU A 420 -44.91 43.65 46.68
N ASP A 421 -43.63 44.01 46.52
CA ASP A 421 -42.73 44.47 47.59
C ASP A 421 -42.73 46.01 47.80
N TYR A 422 -43.67 46.76 47.19
CA TYR A 422 -43.84 48.22 47.32
C TYR A 422 -45.13 48.66 48.00
#